data_AF-A0A9E3S835-F1
#
_entry.id   AF-A0A9E3S835-F1
#
_cell.length_a   1.000
_cell.length_b   1.000
_cell.length_c   1.000
_cell.angle_alpha   90.00
_cell.angle_beta   90.00
_cell.angle_gamma   90.00
#
_symmetry.space_group_name_H-M   'P 1'
#
loop_
_entity.id
_entity.type
_entity.pdbx_description
1 polymer ?
#
loop_
_entity_poly.entity_id
_entity_poly.type
_entity_poly.pdbx_seq_one_letter_code
_entity_poly.pdbx_strand_id
1 'polypeptide(L)'
;SWALVADGWNGSEVVDKRWTVYSNKNLNPATDPDLKQQTVLLYDPGRERLLLGIEDIRRDSRDCDHDFNDAVFYVSANPIQAIDVTELPIVDYTGDDRDGDGIPDNFDDYPDDPERAFNNFFFTEGDFGTLAYEDLWPYRGDYDFNDAVIDYNFNQITNGNNALVELNATFILRAHGAFFHNGFGIELSLQAADIESVEGTVLSSNYISLNGNGTEAGHSKAVVIMWDDSYEILSPAYSGIGANTNPDVPFQIPDTMNINIKLTNPVPMNQAGVPPYNPFIIVDGQRGVEVHLPNKAPTALADLSLIGSGDDDSDATNNRYYKTQENLPWAINIVEKFAYPIEKTEIIKAHLKFAEWAESGGSLYPDWYKNESGYRDNTFIYQEQSK
;
A
#
# COMPACT_ATOMS: atom_id res chain seq x y z
N SER A 1 17.05 18.58 11.90
CA SER A 1 18.21 17.79 12.35
C SER A 1 17.70 16.42 12.72
N TRP A 2 18.15 15.39 12.01
CA TRP A 2 18.00 13.97 12.35
C TRP A 2 18.95 13.59 13.50
N ALA A 3 18.58 12.55 14.24
CA ALA A 3 19.39 11.94 15.29
C ALA A 3 19.22 10.42 15.26
N LEU A 4 20.28 9.68 15.60
CA LEU A 4 20.28 8.23 15.75
C LEU A 4 20.81 7.88 17.15
N VAL A 5 20.08 7.02 17.86
CA VAL A 5 20.46 6.53 19.20
C VAL A 5 21.07 5.14 19.04
N ALA A 6 22.37 5.03 19.29
CA ALA A 6 23.08 3.76 19.20
C ALA A 6 22.61 2.79 20.29
N ASP A 7 22.38 1.53 19.91
CA ASP A 7 21.73 0.51 20.75
C ASP A 7 20.37 0.97 21.31
N GLY A 8 19.66 1.80 20.55
CA GLY A 8 18.49 2.55 20.99
C GLY A 8 17.22 1.74 21.23
N TRP A 9 17.15 0.48 20.79
CA TRP A 9 15.97 -0.38 20.94
C TRP A 9 16.31 -1.64 21.74
N ASN A 10 15.50 -1.97 22.75
CA ASN A 10 15.70 -3.17 23.58
C ASN A 10 14.74 -4.33 23.27
N GLY A 11 13.88 -4.18 22.24
CA GLY A 11 12.82 -5.14 21.92
C GLY A 11 11.43 -4.70 22.36
N SER A 12 11.31 -3.72 23.25
CA SER A 12 10.02 -3.24 23.77
C SER A 12 9.90 -1.71 23.83
N GLU A 13 11.01 -1.00 24.05
CA GLU A 13 11.02 0.45 24.18
C GLU A 13 12.33 1.05 23.63
N VAL A 14 12.27 2.35 23.38
CA VAL A 14 13.46 3.14 23.05
C VAL A 14 14.22 3.46 24.34
N VAL A 15 15.52 3.22 24.35
CA VAL A 15 16.42 3.38 25.49
C VAL A 15 17.66 4.16 25.08
N ASP A 16 18.12 5.09 25.91
CA ASP A 16 19.39 5.79 25.68
C ASP A 16 20.54 4.99 26.31
N LYS A 17 21.01 3.96 25.58
CA LYS A 17 21.98 2.99 26.12
C LYS A 17 23.44 3.37 25.93
N ARG A 18 23.78 4.11 24.87
CA ARG A 18 25.18 4.30 24.49
C ARG A 18 25.53 5.75 24.17
N TRP A 19 25.04 6.28 23.05
CA TRP A 19 25.18 7.68 22.66
C TRP A 19 24.15 8.03 21.58
N THR A 20 23.93 9.33 21.40
CA THR A 20 23.16 9.86 20.27
C THR A 20 24.09 10.60 19.32
N VAL A 21 24.02 10.29 18.03
CA VAL A 21 24.66 11.03 16.95
C VAL A 21 23.63 11.90 16.23
N TYR A 22 24.06 13.07 15.75
CA TYR A 22 23.18 14.06 15.12
C TYR A 22 23.67 14.41 13.72
N SER A 23 22.73 14.61 12.80
CA SER A 23 23.02 15.18 11.47
C SER A 23 23.60 16.60 11.54
N ASN A 24 23.20 17.40 12.53
CA ASN A 24 23.87 18.66 12.82
C ASN A 24 25.19 18.40 13.54
N LYS A 25 26.31 18.46 12.80
CA LYS A 25 27.66 18.20 13.31
C LYS A 25 28.03 19.01 14.57
N ASN A 26 27.43 20.18 14.78
CA ASN A 26 27.73 21.01 15.96
C ASN A 26 27.21 20.41 17.26
N LEU A 27 26.28 19.45 17.19
CA LEU A 27 25.75 18.72 18.34
C LEU A 27 26.61 17.50 18.71
N ASN A 28 27.53 17.08 17.85
CA ASN A 28 28.34 15.89 18.08
C ASN A 28 29.59 16.21 18.95
N PRO A 29 29.92 15.34 19.93
CA PRO A 29 30.87 15.64 21.00
C PRO A 29 32.35 15.46 20.62
N ALA A 30 32.68 15.06 19.39
CA ALA A 30 34.06 14.81 18.97
C ALA A 30 34.93 16.08 19.10
N THR A 31 36.17 15.93 19.57
CA THR A 31 37.09 17.07 19.73
C THR A 31 37.60 17.55 18.37
N ASP A 32 37.90 16.60 17.47
CA ASP A 32 38.29 16.89 16.09
C ASP A 32 37.07 17.33 15.27
N PRO A 33 37.06 18.56 14.70
CA PRO A 33 35.97 19.05 13.87
C PRO A 33 35.62 18.13 12.69
N ASP A 34 36.59 17.41 12.12
CA ASP A 34 36.39 16.55 10.95
C ASP A 34 35.66 15.24 11.32
N LEU A 35 35.74 14.83 12.59
CA LEU A 35 35.06 13.64 13.13
C LEU A 35 33.66 13.97 13.70
N LYS A 36 33.27 15.25 13.71
CA LYS A 36 31.92 15.65 14.14
C LYS A 36 30.83 15.31 13.14
N GLN A 37 31.15 15.09 11.88
CA GLN A 37 30.16 14.70 10.88
C GLN A 37 29.83 13.22 11.03
N GLN A 38 28.58 12.90 11.38
CA GLN A 38 28.07 11.52 11.57
C GLN A 38 27.05 11.13 10.49
N THR A 39 26.85 12.01 9.51
CA THR A 39 25.81 11.86 8.49
C THR A 39 26.31 12.38 7.16
N VAL A 40 26.03 11.64 6.10
CA VAL A 40 26.21 12.04 4.71
C VAL A 40 24.85 12.17 4.04
N LEU A 41 24.73 13.13 3.11
CA LEU A 41 23.53 13.32 2.31
C LEU A 41 23.96 13.44 0.85
N LEU A 42 23.51 12.50 0.03
CA LEU A 42 23.77 12.46 -1.41
C LEU A 42 22.47 12.73 -2.17
N TYR A 43 22.55 13.29 -3.37
CA TYR A 43 21.44 13.38 -4.30
C TYR A 43 21.56 12.34 -5.39
N ASP A 44 20.52 11.53 -5.55
CA ASP A 44 20.30 10.62 -6.66
C ASP A 44 19.38 11.31 -7.68
N PRO A 45 19.93 11.91 -8.77
CA PRO A 45 19.15 12.57 -9.80
C PRO A 45 18.32 11.60 -10.65
N GLY A 46 18.77 10.36 -10.85
CA GLY A 46 18.06 9.37 -11.67
C GLY A 46 16.73 8.97 -11.05
N ARG A 47 16.70 8.75 -9.72
CA ARG A 47 15.47 8.42 -8.98
C ARG A 47 14.79 9.63 -8.32
N GLU A 48 15.38 10.81 -8.45
CA GLU A 48 15.00 12.03 -7.73
C GLU A 48 14.88 11.83 -6.20
N ARG A 49 15.85 11.14 -5.60
CA ARG A 49 15.90 10.83 -4.15
C ARG A 49 17.11 11.48 -3.48
N LEU A 50 16.98 11.75 -2.19
CA LEU A 50 18.12 12.06 -1.33
C LEU A 50 18.49 10.84 -0.52
N LEU A 51 19.75 10.43 -0.50
CA LEU A 51 20.25 9.32 0.30
C LEU A 51 20.93 9.86 1.55
N LEU A 52 20.38 9.53 2.72
CA LEU A 52 20.87 9.91 4.04
C LEU A 52 21.55 8.69 4.69
N GLY A 53 22.87 8.68 4.72
CA GLY A 53 23.66 7.67 5.45
C GLY A 53 24.07 8.19 6.83
N ILE A 54 23.96 7.36 7.85
CA ILE A 54 24.33 7.67 9.23
C ILE A 54 25.29 6.59 9.72
N GLU A 55 26.39 7.02 10.32
CA GLU A 55 27.26 6.17 11.10
C GLU A 55 26.72 6.07 12.53
N ASP A 56 26.50 4.86 13.06
CA ASP A 56 25.96 4.66 14.41
C ASP A 56 27.04 4.70 15.51
N ILE A 57 28.29 4.38 15.17
CA ILE A 57 29.46 4.55 16.03
C ILE A 57 30.02 5.96 15.90
N ARG A 58 30.28 6.62 17.03
CA ARG A 58 30.99 7.91 16.99
C ARG A 58 32.30 7.77 16.23
N ARG A 59 32.48 8.56 15.18
CA ARG A 59 33.74 8.64 14.41
C ARG A 59 35.02 9.01 15.17
N ASP A 60 34.97 9.40 16.44
CA ASP A 60 36.16 9.52 17.30
C ASP A 60 36.42 8.28 18.18
N SER A 61 35.58 7.25 18.03
CA SER A 61 35.80 5.91 18.56
C SER A 61 36.75 5.12 17.66
N ARG A 62 37.52 4.22 18.28
CA ARG A 62 38.43 3.33 17.56
C ARG A 62 37.71 2.27 16.72
N ASP A 63 36.47 1.95 17.08
CA ASP A 63 35.70 0.86 16.47
C ASP A 63 34.85 1.34 15.27
N CYS A 64 34.90 2.63 14.94
CA CYS A 64 34.20 3.21 13.79
C CYS A 64 34.94 2.90 12.49
N ASP A 65 34.23 2.45 11.46
CA ASP A 65 34.79 2.13 10.14
C ASP A 65 34.57 3.26 9.10
N HIS A 66 33.76 4.26 9.45
CA HIS A 66 33.58 5.53 8.73
C HIS A 66 32.91 5.39 7.35
N ASP A 67 32.09 4.37 7.16
CA ASP A 67 31.45 4.11 5.87
C ASP A 67 30.01 4.69 5.78
N PHE A 68 29.44 5.14 6.90
CA PHE A 68 28.12 5.77 7.01
C PHE A 68 26.96 4.90 6.48
N ASN A 69 27.12 3.58 6.44
CA ASN A 69 26.08 2.65 5.98
C ASN A 69 25.32 1.94 7.11
N ASP A 70 25.65 2.20 8.39
CA ASP A 70 24.99 1.59 9.54
C ASP A 70 23.48 1.83 9.56
N ALA A 71 23.05 3.01 9.11
CA ALA A 71 21.66 3.29 8.80
C ALA A 71 21.54 4.17 7.55
N VAL A 72 20.83 3.67 6.54
CA VAL A 72 20.56 4.40 5.29
C VAL A 72 19.07 4.65 5.16
N PHE A 73 18.71 5.91 4.93
CA PHE A 73 17.35 6.33 4.61
C PHE A 73 17.35 7.02 3.25
N TYR A 74 16.25 6.97 2.54
CA TYR A 74 16.01 7.93 1.46
C TYR A 74 14.96 8.95 1.87
N VAL A 75 15.10 10.17 1.36
CA VAL A 75 14.10 11.23 1.46
C VAL A 75 13.57 11.52 0.06
N SER A 76 12.27 11.72 -0.04
CA SER A 76 11.61 12.14 -1.26
C SER A 76 10.69 13.32 -0.98
N ALA A 77 10.45 14.12 -2.02
CA ALA A 77 9.51 15.23 -1.97
C ALA A 77 8.69 15.25 -3.27
N ASN A 78 7.45 15.70 -3.16
CA ASN A 78 6.58 15.94 -4.30
C ASN A 78 6.00 17.35 -4.19
N PRO A 79 6.47 18.34 -4.98
CA PRO A 79 7.52 18.23 -6.00
C PRO A 79 8.95 18.15 -5.41
N ILE A 80 9.87 17.42 -6.05
CA ILE A 80 11.28 17.35 -5.61
C ILE A 80 11.98 18.72 -5.67
N GLN A 81 11.52 19.59 -6.58
CA GLN A 81 12.00 20.97 -6.73
C GLN A 81 11.75 21.85 -5.50
N ALA A 82 10.96 21.37 -4.52
CA ALA A 82 10.82 22.02 -3.22
C ALA A 82 12.09 21.91 -2.35
N ILE A 83 13.04 21.04 -2.72
CA ILE A 83 14.33 20.87 -2.07
C ILE A 83 15.42 21.52 -2.93
N ASP A 84 16.22 22.40 -2.34
CA ASP A 84 17.45 22.88 -2.97
C ASP A 84 18.55 21.82 -2.86
N VAL A 85 18.89 21.22 -3.99
CA VAL A 85 19.89 20.15 -4.10
C VAL A 85 21.22 20.63 -4.68
N THR A 86 21.37 21.93 -4.96
CA THR A 86 22.52 22.47 -5.70
C THR A 86 23.88 22.24 -5.02
N GLU A 87 23.90 22.24 -3.68
CA GLU A 87 25.12 22.03 -2.88
C GLU A 87 25.29 20.57 -2.43
N LEU A 88 24.42 19.66 -2.89
CA LEU A 88 24.51 18.25 -2.49
C LEU A 88 25.43 17.48 -3.44
N PRO A 89 26.35 16.65 -2.91
CA PRO A 89 27.09 15.72 -3.73
C PRO A 89 26.14 14.75 -4.42
N ILE A 90 26.38 14.52 -5.71
CA ILE A 90 25.59 13.59 -6.52
C ILE A 90 26.18 12.19 -6.37
N VAL A 91 25.33 11.17 -6.37
CA VAL A 91 25.80 9.78 -6.47
C VAL A 91 26.66 9.63 -7.74
N ASP A 92 27.74 8.86 -7.66
CA ASP A 92 28.62 8.65 -8.81
C ASP A 92 27.89 7.80 -9.87
N TYR A 93 27.27 8.49 -10.82
CA TYR A 93 26.59 7.93 -11.99
C TYR A 93 27.59 7.59 -13.10
N THR A 94 28.62 6.80 -12.78
CA THR A 94 29.59 6.28 -13.76
C THR A 94 29.49 4.76 -13.84
N GLY A 95 29.53 4.25 -15.07
CA GLY A 95 29.42 2.83 -15.37
C GLY A 95 29.21 2.60 -16.86
N ASP A 96 29.18 1.33 -17.26
CA ASP A 96 28.68 0.96 -18.58
C ASP A 96 27.15 1.14 -18.58
N ASP A 97 26.60 1.59 -19.71
CA ASP A 97 25.16 1.77 -19.96
C ASP A 97 24.88 1.03 -21.27
N ARG A 98 24.35 -0.20 -21.15
CA ARG A 98 24.23 -1.14 -22.28
C ARG A 98 23.08 -0.82 -23.22
N ASP A 99 21.97 -0.32 -22.71
CA ASP A 99 20.77 -0.04 -23.49
C ASP A 99 20.62 1.44 -23.87
N GLY A 100 21.43 2.31 -23.28
CA GLY A 100 21.55 3.72 -23.64
C GLY A 100 20.41 4.57 -23.12
N ASP A 101 19.75 4.15 -22.05
CA ASP A 101 18.63 4.87 -21.43
C ASP A 101 19.08 6.04 -20.53
N GLY A 102 20.39 6.13 -20.26
CA GLY A 102 21.04 7.16 -19.45
C GLY A 102 21.32 6.76 -18.01
N ILE A 103 20.94 5.55 -17.60
CA ILE A 103 21.22 4.97 -16.28
C ILE A 103 22.31 3.90 -16.43
N PRO A 104 23.44 4.01 -15.72
CA PRO A 104 24.46 2.97 -15.75
C PRO A 104 23.95 1.64 -15.20
N ASP A 105 24.41 0.53 -15.77
CA ASP A 105 23.98 -0.86 -15.46
C ASP A 105 23.98 -1.21 -13.97
N ASN A 106 24.86 -0.60 -13.17
CA ASN A 106 24.95 -0.87 -11.73
C ASN A 106 23.92 -0.11 -10.89
N PHE A 107 23.18 0.81 -11.52
CA PHE A 107 22.04 1.52 -10.96
C PHE A 107 20.74 1.20 -11.68
N ASP A 108 20.80 0.47 -12.80
CA ASP A 108 19.64 0.11 -13.59
C ASP A 108 19.12 -1.28 -13.20
N ASP A 109 17.85 -1.37 -12.81
CA ASP A 109 17.19 -2.64 -12.53
C ASP A 109 16.86 -3.43 -13.81
N TYR A 110 16.94 -2.76 -14.97
CA TYR A 110 16.60 -3.23 -16.31
C TYR A 110 17.69 -2.91 -17.35
N PRO A 111 18.97 -3.30 -17.13
CA PRO A 111 20.13 -2.83 -17.91
C PRO A 111 20.22 -3.34 -19.36
N ASP A 112 19.14 -3.92 -19.88
CA ASP A 112 18.99 -4.42 -21.24
C ASP A 112 17.64 -3.98 -21.87
N ASP A 113 16.86 -3.11 -21.22
CA ASP A 113 15.54 -2.61 -21.67
C ASP A 113 15.47 -1.07 -21.56
N PRO A 114 15.67 -0.33 -22.67
CA PRO A 114 15.77 1.13 -22.63
C PRO A 114 14.46 1.85 -22.31
N GLU A 115 13.35 1.14 -22.13
CA GLU A 115 12.06 1.70 -21.73
C GLU A 115 11.83 1.65 -20.20
N ARG A 116 12.67 0.94 -19.44
CA ARG A 116 12.54 0.73 -17.99
C ARG A 116 13.90 0.94 -17.33
N ALA A 117 13.91 1.44 -16.10
CA ALA A 117 15.15 1.66 -15.35
C ALA A 117 15.05 1.29 -13.87
N PHE A 118 13.90 1.57 -13.23
CA PHE A 118 13.78 1.41 -11.78
C PHE A 118 12.48 0.74 -11.37
N ASN A 119 12.58 -0.18 -10.41
CA ASN A 119 11.49 -0.68 -9.61
C ASN A 119 11.22 0.28 -8.44
N ASN A 120 9.94 0.59 -8.21
CA ASN A 120 9.51 1.39 -7.06
C ASN A 120 8.38 0.65 -6.34
N PHE A 121 8.76 -0.27 -5.45
CA PHE A 121 7.82 -0.97 -4.59
C PHE A 121 7.16 -0.01 -3.57
N PHE A 122 5.84 -0.11 -3.40
CA PHE A 122 5.11 0.69 -2.42
C PHE A 122 5.43 0.27 -0.98
N PHE A 123 5.54 -1.03 -0.76
CA PHE A 123 6.16 -1.61 0.43
C PHE A 123 7.59 -2.06 0.06
N THR A 124 7.99 -3.26 0.45
CA THR A 124 9.14 -3.98 -0.10
C THR A 124 8.64 -5.10 -1.01
N GLU A 125 9.46 -5.62 -1.90
CA GLU A 125 9.16 -6.88 -2.58
C GLU A 125 8.85 -7.98 -1.55
N GLY A 126 7.69 -8.64 -1.70
CA GLY A 126 7.23 -9.69 -0.77
C GLY A 126 6.52 -9.19 0.50
N ASP A 127 6.56 -7.89 0.79
CA ASP A 127 5.74 -7.28 1.85
C ASP A 127 4.39 -6.84 1.29
N PHE A 128 3.36 -6.84 2.16
CA PHE A 128 1.99 -6.55 1.76
C PHE A 128 1.28 -5.72 2.82
N GLY A 129 0.44 -4.80 2.35
CA GLY A 129 -0.68 -4.25 3.12
C GLY A 129 -1.92 -5.11 2.91
N THR A 130 -2.95 -4.92 3.73
CA THR A 130 -4.24 -5.60 3.58
C THR A 130 -5.36 -4.57 3.45
N LEU A 131 -6.21 -4.78 2.45
CA LEU A 131 -7.54 -4.19 2.36
C LEU A 131 -8.55 -5.17 2.94
N ALA A 132 -9.49 -4.68 3.74
CA ALA A 132 -10.58 -5.50 4.27
C ALA A 132 -11.92 -4.77 4.11
N TYR A 133 -12.97 -5.50 3.72
CA TYR A 133 -14.28 -4.96 3.36
C TYR A 133 -15.42 -5.67 4.08
N GLU A 134 -16.49 -4.92 4.25
CA GLU A 134 -17.87 -5.39 4.45
C GLU A 134 -18.62 -5.26 3.11
N ASP A 135 -19.52 -6.19 2.80
CA ASP A 135 -20.23 -6.23 1.52
C ASP A 135 -21.73 -5.94 1.59
N LEU A 136 -22.27 -5.67 2.79
CA LEU A 136 -23.68 -5.33 3.00
C LEU A 136 -24.02 -3.85 2.87
N TRP A 137 -23.06 -3.01 2.43
CA TRP A 137 -23.29 -1.59 2.13
C TRP A 137 -24.51 -1.42 1.19
N PRO A 138 -25.44 -0.49 1.48
CA PRO A 138 -25.33 0.62 2.43
C PRO A 138 -25.81 0.32 3.85
N TYR A 139 -26.01 -0.96 4.20
CA TYR A 139 -26.36 -1.38 5.56
C TYR A 139 -25.15 -1.89 6.32
N ARG A 140 -25.24 -1.85 7.65
CA ARG A 140 -24.12 -2.24 8.51
C ARG A 140 -23.69 -3.69 8.29
N GLY A 141 -24.59 -4.67 8.42
CA GLY A 141 -24.16 -6.08 8.46
C GLY A 141 -23.63 -6.48 9.84
N ASP A 142 -22.69 -7.43 9.89
CA ASP A 142 -22.10 -7.97 11.13
C ASP A 142 -20.71 -7.39 11.47
N TYR A 143 -20.10 -6.59 10.59
CA TYR A 143 -18.96 -5.73 10.91
C TYR A 143 -17.71 -6.48 11.34
N ASP A 144 -17.48 -7.68 10.79
CA ASP A 144 -16.29 -8.48 11.08
C ASP A 144 -15.10 -8.20 10.15
N PHE A 145 -15.30 -7.42 9.09
CA PHE A 145 -14.35 -7.03 8.04
C PHE A 145 -13.63 -8.23 7.41
N ASN A 146 -14.36 -9.32 7.18
CA ASN A 146 -13.80 -10.47 6.48
C ASN A 146 -14.54 -10.88 5.20
N ASP A 147 -15.59 -10.15 4.78
CA ASP A 147 -16.32 -10.38 3.52
C ASP A 147 -15.39 -10.36 2.30
N ALA A 148 -14.35 -9.52 2.33
CA ALA A 148 -13.19 -9.65 1.47
C ALA A 148 -11.92 -9.16 2.18
N VAL A 149 -10.91 -10.03 2.28
CA VAL A 149 -9.58 -9.72 2.85
C VAL A 149 -8.54 -9.90 1.77
N ILE A 150 -7.94 -8.79 1.31
CA ILE A 150 -7.08 -8.75 0.13
C ILE A 150 -5.73 -8.18 0.52
N ASP A 151 -4.69 -9.00 0.45
CA ASP A 151 -3.32 -8.49 0.54
C ASP A 151 -2.93 -7.86 -0.81
N TYR A 152 -2.20 -6.74 -0.76
CA TYR A 152 -1.78 -6.02 -1.95
C TYR A 152 -0.35 -5.50 -1.85
N ASN A 153 0.32 -5.42 -3.00
CA ASN A 153 1.53 -4.65 -3.19
C ASN A 153 1.56 -4.10 -4.63
N PHE A 154 2.29 -3.02 -4.84
CA PHE A 154 2.46 -2.39 -6.14
C PHE A 154 3.93 -2.09 -6.38
N ASN A 155 4.37 -2.35 -7.59
CA ASN A 155 5.63 -1.90 -8.13
C ASN A 155 5.36 -0.91 -9.27
N GLN A 156 5.74 0.35 -9.07
CA GLN A 156 5.67 1.39 -10.08
C GLN A 156 6.99 1.40 -10.86
N ILE A 157 6.99 0.89 -12.09
CA ILE A 157 8.22 0.81 -12.90
C ILE A 157 8.38 2.11 -13.69
N THR A 158 9.55 2.72 -13.59
CA THR A 158 9.88 3.99 -14.25
C THR A 158 11.03 3.81 -15.23
N ASN A 159 11.08 4.63 -16.29
CA ASN A 159 12.23 4.71 -17.21
C ASN A 159 13.38 5.56 -16.64
N GLY A 160 14.49 5.69 -17.38
CA GLY A 160 15.65 6.50 -16.98
C GLY A 160 15.39 8.00 -16.78
N ASN A 161 14.21 8.50 -17.15
CA ASN A 161 13.76 9.88 -16.86
C ASN A 161 12.83 9.95 -15.62
N ASN A 162 12.76 8.90 -14.81
CA ASN A 162 11.89 8.78 -13.62
C ASN A 162 10.38 8.95 -13.94
N ALA A 163 9.97 8.60 -15.16
CA ALA A 163 8.56 8.60 -15.57
C ALA A 163 7.99 7.18 -15.55
N LEU A 164 6.80 7.02 -14.98
CA LEU A 164 6.06 5.76 -14.90
C LEU A 164 5.78 5.22 -16.30
N VAL A 165 6.15 3.96 -16.55
CA VAL A 165 5.87 3.25 -17.80
C VAL A 165 5.00 2.01 -17.61
N GLU A 166 5.02 1.43 -16.41
CA GLU A 166 4.28 0.19 -16.10
C GLU A 166 3.94 0.12 -14.61
N LEU A 167 2.77 -0.44 -14.32
CA LEU A 167 2.36 -0.80 -12.96
C LEU A 167 2.21 -2.32 -12.87
N ASN A 168 3.00 -2.92 -11.98
CA ASN A 168 2.82 -4.32 -11.58
C ASN A 168 2.15 -4.35 -10.21
N ALA A 169 0.92 -4.86 -10.15
CA ALA A 169 0.15 -4.99 -8.92
C ALA A 169 0.00 -6.46 -8.55
N THR A 170 0.30 -6.80 -7.31
CA THR A 170 0.14 -8.15 -6.78
C THR A 170 -1.00 -8.15 -5.78
N PHE A 171 -1.94 -9.07 -5.94
CA PHE A 171 -3.09 -9.25 -5.04
C PHE A 171 -3.21 -10.70 -4.59
N ILE A 172 -3.59 -10.89 -3.32
CA ILE A 172 -3.90 -12.20 -2.76
C ILE A 172 -5.22 -12.06 -2.01
N LEU A 173 -6.29 -12.68 -2.52
CA LEU A 173 -7.55 -12.80 -1.77
C LEU A 173 -7.36 -13.84 -0.67
N ARG A 174 -7.05 -13.38 0.56
CA ARG A 174 -6.76 -14.26 1.70
C ARG A 174 -8.01 -14.92 2.28
N ALA A 175 -9.13 -14.21 2.24
CA ALA A 175 -10.42 -14.68 2.69
C ALA A 175 -11.54 -13.92 1.99
N HIS A 176 -12.70 -14.56 1.88
CA HIS A 176 -13.97 -13.90 1.62
C HIS A 176 -15.02 -14.60 2.48
N GLY A 177 -15.56 -13.92 3.48
CA GLY A 177 -16.54 -14.43 4.45
C GLY A 177 -17.99 -14.24 4.00
N ALA A 178 -18.21 -14.09 2.70
CA ALA A 178 -19.50 -13.70 2.17
C ALA A 178 -20.28 -14.88 1.56
N PHE A 179 -21.60 -14.73 1.45
CA PHE A 179 -22.40 -15.46 0.46
C PHE A 179 -22.39 -14.78 -0.91
N PHE A 180 -22.11 -13.48 -0.95
CA PHE A 180 -22.11 -12.70 -2.18
C PHE A 180 -20.87 -12.97 -3.02
N HIS A 181 -21.08 -12.97 -4.33
CA HIS A 181 -20.03 -13.14 -5.33
C HIS A 181 -19.43 -11.77 -5.65
N ASN A 182 -18.43 -11.37 -4.85
CA ASN A 182 -17.88 -10.03 -4.90
C ASN A 182 -16.77 -9.91 -5.95
N GLY A 183 -16.85 -8.87 -6.79
CA GLY A 183 -15.76 -8.43 -7.65
C GLY A 183 -14.81 -7.49 -6.92
N PHE A 184 -13.62 -7.23 -7.48
CA PHE A 184 -12.65 -6.29 -6.95
C PHE A 184 -11.97 -5.49 -8.07
N GLY A 185 -11.85 -4.18 -7.86
CA GLY A 185 -11.25 -3.27 -8.82
C GLY A 185 -10.48 -2.12 -8.19
N ILE A 186 -9.73 -1.41 -9.03
CA ILE A 186 -9.05 -0.16 -8.69
C ILE A 186 -9.35 0.91 -9.73
N GLU A 187 -9.65 2.13 -9.30
CA GLU A 187 -9.59 3.32 -10.14
C GLU A 187 -8.22 4.00 -9.97
N LEU A 188 -7.49 4.15 -11.07
CA LEU A 188 -6.19 4.83 -11.12
C LEU A 188 -6.36 6.36 -11.21
N SER A 189 -5.27 7.09 -10.97
CA SER A 189 -5.23 8.55 -11.23
C SER A 189 -5.00 8.89 -12.72
N LEU A 190 -4.86 7.87 -13.57
CA LEU A 190 -4.60 7.96 -15.01
C LEU A 190 -5.89 7.92 -15.83
N GLN A 191 -5.87 8.42 -17.07
CA GLN A 191 -7.01 8.24 -17.97
C GLN A 191 -7.03 6.83 -18.56
N ALA A 192 -8.21 6.31 -18.88
CA ALA A 192 -8.34 5.01 -19.54
C ALA A 192 -7.59 4.97 -20.87
N ALA A 193 -7.49 6.11 -21.58
CA ALA A 193 -6.77 6.24 -22.84
C ALA A 193 -5.23 6.26 -22.68
N ASP A 194 -4.71 6.45 -21.46
CA ASP A 194 -3.26 6.41 -21.20
C ASP A 194 -2.75 4.97 -21.03
N ILE A 195 -3.66 3.99 -20.89
CA ILE A 195 -3.33 2.57 -20.71
C ILE A 195 -3.20 1.90 -22.08
N GLU A 196 -2.05 1.26 -22.33
CA GLU A 196 -1.81 0.44 -23.52
C GLU A 196 -2.49 -0.92 -23.38
N SER A 197 -2.27 -1.60 -22.26
CA SER A 197 -2.83 -2.93 -21.97
C SER A 197 -2.97 -3.18 -20.48
N VAL A 198 -3.89 -4.08 -20.16
CA VAL A 198 -4.06 -4.69 -18.84
C VAL A 198 -4.03 -6.20 -19.02
N GLU A 199 -3.18 -6.90 -18.26
CA GLU A 199 -3.05 -8.35 -18.28
C GLU A 199 -3.14 -8.93 -16.87
N GLY A 200 -3.56 -10.19 -16.76
CA GLY A 200 -3.63 -10.94 -15.49
C GLY A 200 -4.99 -10.91 -14.77
N THR A 201 -5.98 -10.18 -15.29
CA THR A 201 -7.34 -10.16 -14.73
C THR A 201 -8.08 -11.47 -14.94
N VAL A 202 -8.96 -11.86 -14.02
CA VAL A 202 -9.80 -13.07 -14.11
C VAL A 202 -11.27 -12.65 -14.11
N LEU A 203 -11.86 -12.59 -15.31
CA LEU A 203 -13.26 -12.18 -15.50
C LEU A 203 -14.06 -13.34 -16.09
N SER A 204 -15.02 -13.85 -15.31
CA SER A 204 -15.81 -15.05 -15.58
C SER A 204 -17.29 -14.77 -15.78
N SER A 205 -17.74 -13.59 -15.34
CA SER A 205 -19.13 -13.12 -15.38
C SER A 205 -19.36 -12.17 -16.57
N ASN A 206 -20.60 -11.75 -16.77
CA ASN A 206 -21.01 -10.95 -17.94
C ASN A 206 -21.42 -9.51 -17.62
N TYR A 207 -21.17 -9.03 -16.40
CA TYR A 207 -21.55 -7.69 -15.96
C TYR A 207 -20.42 -6.64 -16.11
N ILE A 208 -19.20 -7.08 -16.42
CA ILE A 208 -18.06 -6.20 -16.74
C ILE A 208 -17.94 -6.05 -18.25
N SER A 209 -17.79 -4.81 -18.71
CA SER A 209 -17.52 -4.49 -20.12
C SER A 209 -16.15 -3.82 -20.23
N LEU A 210 -15.28 -4.33 -21.10
CA LEU A 210 -13.92 -3.81 -21.26
C LEU A 210 -13.76 -2.98 -22.54
N ASN A 211 -12.88 -1.98 -22.47
CA ASN A 211 -12.26 -1.37 -23.62
C ASN A 211 -11.23 -2.32 -24.25
N GLY A 212 -10.77 -2.00 -25.47
CA GLY A 212 -9.79 -2.82 -26.18
C GLY A 212 -8.41 -2.93 -25.50
N ASN A 213 -8.10 -2.03 -24.56
CA ASN A 213 -6.87 -2.05 -23.76
C ASN A 213 -7.03 -2.75 -22.40
N GLY A 214 -8.18 -3.36 -22.12
CA GLY A 214 -8.45 -4.09 -20.88
C GLY A 214 -8.89 -3.24 -19.68
N THR A 215 -8.95 -1.91 -19.81
CA THR A 215 -9.63 -1.06 -18.81
C THR A 215 -11.15 -1.24 -18.90
N GLU A 216 -11.87 -1.04 -17.81
CA GLU A 216 -13.33 -1.07 -17.82
C GLU A 216 -13.91 0.09 -18.65
N ALA A 217 -14.87 -0.23 -19.51
CA ALA A 217 -15.58 0.72 -20.34
C ALA A 217 -16.57 1.56 -19.53
N GLY A 218 -16.80 2.81 -19.94
CA GLY A 218 -17.74 3.71 -19.26
C GLY A 218 -17.09 4.74 -18.32
N HIS A 219 -15.76 4.67 -18.15
CA HIS A 219 -15.00 5.61 -17.34
C HIS A 219 -14.10 6.51 -18.19
N SER A 220 -13.84 7.73 -17.72
CA SER A 220 -12.76 8.57 -18.26
C SER A 220 -11.41 8.18 -17.67
N LYS A 221 -11.38 7.95 -16.36
CA LYS A 221 -10.21 7.40 -15.66
C LYS A 221 -10.06 5.91 -15.95
N ALA A 222 -8.84 5.41 -15.83
CA ALA A 222 -8.57 3.98 -15.94
C ALA A 222 -9.13 3.27 -14.69
N VAL A 223 -10.12 2.41 -14.91
CA VAL A 223 -10.62 1.45 -13.93
C VAL A 223 -10.21 0.06 -14.39
N VAL A 224 -9.63 -0.72 -13.49
CA VAL A 224 -9.22 -2.11 -13.75
C VAL A 224 -9.94 -3.00 -12.76
N ILE A 225 -10.64 -4.02 -13.28
CA ILE A 225 -11.29 -5.04 -12.47
C ILE A 225 -10.39 -6.26 -12.46
N MET A 226 -9.86 -6.62 -11.29
CA MET A 226 -8.93 -7.72 -11.14
C MET A 226 -9.65 -9.06 -11.20
N TRP A 227 -10.79 -9.14 -10.52
CA TRP A 227 -11.73 -10.26 -10.64
C TRP A 227 -13.17 -9.79 -10.52
N ASP A 228 -14.09 -10.53 -11.11
CA ASP A 228 -15.53 -10.27 -11.03
C ASP A 228 -16.29 -11.28 -10.17
N ASP A 229 -15.62 -12.31 -9.66
CA ASP A 229 -16.20 -13.29 -8.74
C ASP A 229 -15.12 -13.83 -7.78
N SER A 230 -15.26 -13.53 -6.48
CA SER A 230 -14.35 -14.00 -5.43
C SER A 230 -14.30 -15.52 -5.31
N TYR A 231 -15.36 -16.24 -5.68
CA TYR A 231 -15.42 -17.71 -5.60
C TYR A 231 -14.56 -18.39 -6.68
N GLU A 232 -14.32 -17.72 -7.80
CA GLU A 232 -13.40 -18.20 -8.84
C GLU A 232 -11.93 -17.96 -8.47
N ILE A 233 -11.66 -16.99 -7.60
CA ILE A 233 -10.30 -16.69 -7.11
C ILE A 233 -9.91 -17.57 -5.92
N LEU A 234 -10.82 -17.72 -4.95
CA LEU A 234 -10.60 -18.54 -3.77
C LEU A 234 -11.81 -19.45 -3.57
N SER A 235 -11.79 -20.64 -4.15
CA SER A 235 -12.93 -21.56 -4.04
C SER A 235 -13.11 -22.06 -2.60
N PRO A 236 -14.33 -22.00 -2.03
CA PRO A 236 -14.63 -22.56 -0.70
C PRO A 236 -14.37 -24.06 -0.59
N ALA A 237 -14.00 -24.50 0.62
CA ALA A 237 -13.84 -25.92 0.93
C ALA A 237 -15.15 -26.72 0.97
N TYR A 238 -16.30 -26.02 0.98
CA TYR A 238 -17.63 -26.58 1.25
C TYR A 238 -18.72 -25.66 0.67
N SER A 239 -19.97 -26.15 0.62
CA SER A 239 -21.12 -25.41 0.06
C SER A 239 -21.74 -24.40 1.05
N GLY A 240 -20.93 -23.73 1.86
CA GLY A 240 -21.40 -22.72 2.82
C GLY A 240 -20.83 -21.33 2.54
N ILE A 241 -20.73 -20.54 3.60
CA ILE A 241 -20.26 -19.16 3.51
C ILE A 241 -18.75 -19.18 3.24
N GLY A 242 -18.36 -18.55 2.14
CA GLY A 242 -17.02 -18.07 1.93
C GLY A 242 -15.87 -19.07 2.04
N ALA A 243 -14.66 -18.53 2.11
CA ALA A 243 -13.43 -19.24 2.36
C ALA A 243 -12.58 -18.50 3.42
N ASN A 244 -11.91 -19.30 4.26
CA ASN A 244 -10.91 -18.84 5.24
C ASN A 244 -11.39 -17.89 6.35
N THR A 245 -12.68 -17.88 6.71
CA THR A 245 -13.19 -17.08 7.86
C THR A 245 -13.71 -17.95 9.01
N ASN A 246 -14.10 -19.18 8.71
CA ASN A 246 -14.60 -20.14 9.70
C ASN A 246 -13.49 -21.14 10.12
N PRO A 247 -13.07 -21.17 11.39
CA PRO A 247 -11.98 -22.03 11.86
C PRO A 247 -12.34 -23.53 11.85
N ASP A 248 -13.62 -23.90 11.76
CA ASP A 248 -14.06 -25.30 11.67
C ASP A 248 -14.01 -25.84 10.23
N VAL A 249 -13.68 -24.99 9.26
CA VAL A 249 -13.60 -25.33 7.83
C VAL A 249 -12.13 -25.44 7.39
N PRO A 250 -11.76 -26.42 6.54
CA PRO A 250 -10.40 -26.54 6.05
C PRO A 250 -9.91 -25.29 5.32
N PHE A 251 -8.74 -24.80 5.72
CA PHE A 251 -8.08 -23.67 5.08
C PHE A 251 -7.82 -23.92 3.59
N GLN A 252 -8.21 -22.96 2.75
CA GLN A 252 -7.94 -22.92 1.33
C GLN A 252 -6.72 -22.06 1.09
N ILE A 253 -5.78 -22.55 0.28
CA ILE A 253 -4.53 -21.82 0.03
C ILE A 253 -4.83 -20.72 -0.99
N PRO A 254 -4.66 -19.44 -0.63
CA PRO A 254 -4.81 -18.35 -1.60
C PRO A 254 -3.77 -18.45 -2.71
N ASP A 255 -4.18 -18.11 -3.93
CA ASP A 255 -3.25 -17.92 -5.05
C ASP A 255 -2.80 -16.44 -5.14
N THR A 256 -1.69 -16.22 -5.81
CA THR A 256 -1.14 -14.89 -6.05
C THR A 256 -1.51 -14.41 -7.45
N MET A 257 -2.32 -13.36 -7.52
CA MET A 257 -2.65 -12.68 -8.76
C MET A 257 -1.63 -11.59 -9.05
N ASN A 258 -1.13 -11.55 -10.29
CA ASN A 258 -0.25 -10.50 -10.77
C ASN A 258 -0.92 -9.79 -11.93
N ILE A 259 -1.11 -8.49 -11.78
CA ILE A 259 -1.74 -7.61 -12.77
C ILE A 259 -0.65 -6.73 -13.36
N ASN A 260 -0.50 -6.78 -14.67
CA ASN A 260 0.40 -5.92 -15.41
C ASN A 260 -0.43 -4.86 -16.14
N ILE A 261 -0.13 -3.58 -15.89
CA ILE A 261 -0.78 -2.45 -16.53
C ILE A 261 0.30 -1.64 -17.22
N LYS A 262 0.34 -1.71 -18.55
CA LYS A 262 1.33 -0.99 -19.36
C LYS A 262 0.75 0.34 -19.84
N LEU A 263 1.56 1.40 -19.80
CA LEU A 263 1.14 2.74 -20.25
C LEU A 263 1.53 2.96 -21.71
N THR A 264 0.69 3.70 -22.44
CA THR A 264 0.95 4.05 -23.85
C THR A 264 2.10 5.06 -23.97
N ASN A 265 2.24 5.96 -23.00
CA ASN A 265 3.33 6.93 -22.92
C ASN A 265 3.80 7.04 -21.46
N PRO A 266 5.09 7.35 -21.22
CA PRO A 266 5.58 7.59 -19.87
C PRO A 266 4.84 8.75 -19.17
N VAL A 267 4.47 8.56 -17.90
CA VAL A 267 3.76 9.56 -17.09
C VAL A 267 4.63 10.01 -15.91
N PRO A 268 4.82 11.31 -15.66
CA PRO A 268 5.56 11.78 -14.49
C PRO A 268 4.99 11.23 -13.17
N MET A 269 5.85 10.82 -12.24
CA MET A 269 5.43 10.18 -10.99
C MET A 269 4.47 11.02 -10.14
N ASN A 270 4.56 12.35 -10.22
CA ASN A 270 3.62 13.23 -9.52
C ASN A 270 2.19 13.24 -10.09
N GLN A 271 1.99 12.69 -11.30
CA GLN A 271 0.69 12.52 -11.97
C GLN A 271 0.21 11.05 -11.94
N ALA A 272 1.11 10.10 -11.75
CA ALA A 272 0.81 8.67 -11.67
C ALA A 272 -0.18 8.31 -10.54
N GLY A 273 -0.17 9.09 -9.46
CA GLY A 273 -0.87 8.75 -8.23
C GLY A 273 -0.07 7.77 -7.37
N VAL A 274 -0.61 7.44 -6.19
CA VAL A 274 0.05 6.57 -5.22
C VAL A 274 -0.84 5.38 -4.87
N PRO A 275 -0.28 4.16 -4.75
CA PRO A 275 -0.97 3.02 -4.18
C PRO A 275 -1.56 3.31 -2.78
N PRO A 276 -2.68 2.65 -2.40
CA PRO A 276 -3.42 1.63 -3.15
C PRO A 276 -4.39 2.21 -4.20
N TYR A 277 -4.19 3.45 -4.67
CA TYR A 277 -5.11 4.16 -5.57
C TYR A 277 -6.51 4.34 -4.96
N ASN A 278 -7.57 4.04 -5.71
CA ASN A 278 -8.94 3.97 -5.20
C ASN A 278 -9.48 2.54 -5.39
N PRO A 279 -9.21 1.62 -4.44
CA PRO A 279 -9.69 0.25 -4.50
C PRO A 279 -11.15 0.16 -4.06
N PHE A 280 -11.88 -0.81 -4.62
CA PHE A 280 -13.28 -1.07 -4.29
C PHE A 280 -13.68 -2.51 -4.57
N ILE A 281 -14.68 -3.01 -3.85
CA ILE A 281 -15.38 -4.24 -4.23
C ILE A 281 -16.66 -3.91 -4.99
N ILE A 282 -17.08 -4.83 -5.86
CA ILE A 282 -18.40 -4.84 -6.52
C ILE A 282 -19.24 -5.90 -5.83
N VAL A 283 -20.34 -5.50 -5.20
CA VAL A 283 -21.14 -6.40 -4.36
C VAL A 283 -22.01 -7.32 -5.21
N ASP A 284 -21.90 -8.63 -4.98
CA ASP A 284 -22.78 -9.67 -5.54
C ASP A 284 -23.00 -9.59 -7.06
N GLY A 285 -21.94 -9.26 -7.81
CA GLY A 285 -22.00 -9.05 -9.27
C GLY A 285 -22.91 -7.91 -9.73
N GLN A 286 -23.39 -7.06 -8.82
CA GLN A 286 -24.22 -5.90 -9.13
C GLN A 286 -23.31 -4.72 -9.44
N ARG A 287 -23.02 -4.50 -10.73
CA ARG A 287 -22.02 -3.51 -11.14
C ARG A 287 -22.12 -2.17 -10.41
N GLY A 288 -23.31 -1.59 -10.27
CA GLY A 288 -23.48 -0.28 -9.63
C GLY A 288 -23.25 -0.25 -8.10
N VAL A 289 -23.14 -1.38 -7.43
CA VAL A 289 -22.97 -1.46 -5.97
C VAL A 289 -21.49 -1.57 -5.65
N GLU A 290 -20.86 -0.43 -5.36
CA GLU A 290 -19.43 -0.35 -5.07
C GLU A 290 -19.19 0.01 -3.60
N VAL A 291 -18.22 -0.65 -2.95
CA VAL A 291 -17.75 -0.28 -1.61
C VAL A 291 -16.31 0.16 -1.68
N HIS A 292 -16.04 1.43 -1.38
CA HIS A 292 -14.69 2.00 -1.39
C HIS A 292 -14.19 2.30 0.03
N LEU A 293 -12.88 2.58 0.14
CA LEU A 293 -12.29 3.16 1.34
C LEU A 293 -12.97 4.49 1.74
N PRO A 294 -13.01 4.83 3.05
CA PRO A 294 -13.70 6.01 3.54
C PRO A 294 -13.18 7.29 2.88
N ASN A 295 -14.11 8.17 2.49
CA ASN A 295 -13.90 9.42 1.75
C ASN A 295 -13.35 9.27 0.32
N LYS A 296 -13.24 8.07 -0.22
CA LYS A 296 -13.01 7.90 -1.67
C LYS A 296 -14.34 8.05 -2.40
N ALA A 297 -14.32 8.72 -3.55
CA ALA A 297 -15.52 8.84 -4.37
C ALA A 297 -15.80 7.50 -5.10
N PRO A 298 -17.09 7.18 -5.36
CA PRO A 298 -17.47 6.11 -6.29
C PRO A 298 -16.88 6.31 -7.68
N THR A 299 -16.81 5.23 -8.47
CA THR A 299 -16.50 5.34 -9.90
C THR A 299 -17.69 5.92 -10.69
N ALA A 300 -17.50 6.17 -11.99
CA ALA A 300 -18.56 6.72 -12.84
C ALA A 300 -19.75 5.75 -13.07
N LEU A 301 -19.60 4.46 -12.74
CA LEU A 301 -20.63 3.44 -12.93
C LEU A 301 -21.38 3.08 -11.63
N ALA A 302 -21.01 3.67 -10.49
CA ALA A 302 -21.73 3.45 -9.25
C ALA A 302 -23.19 3.93 -9.32
N ASP A 303 -24.07 3.21 -8.64
CA ASP A 303 -25.44 3.63 -8.40
C ASP A 303 -25.46 4.69 -7.30
N LEU A 304 -25.46 5.96 -7.73
CA LEU A 304 -25.48 7.10 -6.83
C LEU A 304 -26.77 7.20 -5.99
N SER A 305 -27.81 6.40 -6.25
CA SER A 305 -29.01 6.37 -5.40
C SER A 305 -28.78 5.67 -4.05
N LEU A 306 -27.71 4.87 -3.93
CA LEU A 306 -27.33 4.19 -2.69
C LEU A 306 -26.50 5.07 -1.75
N ILE A 307 -25.82 6.08 -2.31
CA ILE A 307 -25.04 7.07 -1.56
C ILE A 307 -25.97 7.86 -0.63
N GLY A 308 -25.69 7.85 0.67
CA GLY A 308 -26.51 8.51 1.69
C GLY A 308 -27.80 7.76 2.05
N SER A 309 -27.92 6.49 1.64
CA SER A 309 -29.08 5.63 1.97
C SER A 309 -28.74 4.62 3.06
N GLY A 310 -29.74 3.97 3.65
CA GLY A 310 -29.49 2.96 4.69
C GLY A 310 -28.76 3.55 5.91
N ASP A 311 -27.64 2.92 6.28
CA ASP A 311 -26.74 3.39 7.34
C ASP A 311 -25.61 4.29 6.79
N ASP A 312 -25.48 4.44 5.46
CA ASP A 312 -24.51 5.31 4.80
C ASP A 312 -24.87 6.78 4.97
N ASP A 313 -23.93 7.54 5.51
CA ASP A 313 -24.01 8.98 5.75
C ASP A 313 -23.05 9.73 4.81
N SER A 314 -22.91 9.24 3.57
CA SER A 314 -22.12 9.91 2.54
C SER A 314 -22.73 11.26 2.16
N ASP A 315 -21.87 12.25 2.00
CA ASP A 315 -22.19 13.58 1.50
C ASP A 315 -21.10 14.04 0.53
N ALA A 316 -21.43 13.94 -0.75
CA ALA A 316 -20.56 14.34 -1.85
C ALA A 316 -20.11 15.80 -1.75
N THR A 317 -20.92 16.70 -1.17
CA THR A 317 -20.58 18.12 -1.05
C THR A 317 -19.45 18.37 -0.07
N ASN A 318 -19.27 17.46 0.90
CA ASN A 318 -18.25 17.53 1.95
C ASN A 318 -17.13 16.50 1.75
N ASN A 319 -17.06 15.84 0.59
CA ASN A 319 -16.13 14.73 0.31
C ASN A 319 -16.18 13.63 1.38
N ARG A 320 -17.38 13.35 1.89
CA ARG A 320 -17.65 12.29 2.84
C ARG A 320 -18.28 11.14 2.08
N TYR A 321 -17.66 9.97 2.11
CA TYR A 321 -18.17 8.79 1.45
C TYR A 321 -17.92 7.54 2.30
N TYR A 322 -18.80 6.54 2.17
CA TYR A 322 -18.67 5.19 2.72
C TYR A 322 -18.40 5.17 4.22
N LYS A 323 -19.19 5.96 4.97
CA LYS A 323 -19.16 5.97 6.43
C LYS A 323 -20.56 6.11 7.01
N THR A 324 -20.79 5.48 8.15
CA THR A 324 -21.98 5.74 8.97
C THR A 324 -21.92 7.12 9.62
N GLN A 325 -23.03 7.59 10.20
CA GLN A 325 -23.11 8.84 10.96
C GLN A 325 -22.04 8.92 12.06
N GLU A 326 -21.69 7.80 12.69
CA GLU A 326 -20.64 7.67 13.71
C GLU A 326 -19.22 7.49 13.15
N ASN A 327 -19.01 7.71 11.84
CA ASN A 327 -17.73 7.54 11.13
C ASN A 327 -17.25 6.10 10.95
N LEU A 328 -18.11 5.09 11.16
CA LEU A 328 -17.69 3.71 10.93
C LEU A 328 -17.60 3.44 9.42
N PRO A 329 -16.47 2.92 8.91
CA PRO A 329 -16.32 2.62 7.48
C PRO A 329 -16.93 1.26 7.12
N TRP A 330 -17.04 0.96 5.83
CA TRP A 330 -17.23 -0.40 5.29
C TRP A 330 -15.96 -1.01 4.69
N ALA A 331 -14.89 -0.23 4.61
CA ALA A 331 -13.60 -0.69 4.10
C ALA A 331 -12.45 -0.08 4.88
N ILE A 332 -11.40 -0.86 5.11
CA ILE A 332 -10.20 -0.43 5.82
C ILE A 332 -8.94 -0.82 5.04
N ASN A 333 -7.90 0.00 5.20
CA ASN A 333 -6.58 -0.24 4.64
C ASN A 333 -5.55 -0.28 5.77
N ILE A 334 -4.84 -1.40 5.89
CA ILE A 334 -3.79 -1.62 6.88
C ILE A 334 -2.46 -1.75 6.11
N VAL A 335 -1.46 -0.98 6.53
CA VAL A 335 -0.11 -0.97 5.90
C VAL A 335 0.77 -2.17 6.29
N GLU A 336 0.15 -3.24 6.78
CA GLU A 336 0.74 -4.53 7.08
C GLU A 336 -0.35 -5.62 6.99
N LYS A 337 0.05 -6.89 7.09
CA LYS A 337 -0.89 -8.00 7.10
C LYS A 337 -1.90 -7.88 8.24
N PHE A 338 -3.18 -7.82 7.89
CA PHE A 338 -4.26 -7.71 8.87
C PHE A 338 -4.60 -9.07 9.51
N ALA A 339 -4.69 -9.09 10.83
CA ALA A 339 -5.26 -10.19 11.59
C ALA A 339 -6.79 -10.03 11.62
N TYR A 340 -7.49 -10.64 10.68
CA TYR A 340 -8.94 -10.45 10.56
C TYR A 340 -9.73 -11.33 11.55
N PRO A 341 -10.89 -10.85 12.02
CA PRO A 341 -11.81 -11.63 12.85
C PRO A 341 -12.32 -12.90 12.19
N ILE A 342 -12.66 -13.90 12.99
CA ILE A 342 -13.45 -15.06 12.54
C ILE A 342 -14.86 -14.60 12.12
N GLU A 343 -15.45 -15.38 11.22
CA GLU A 343 -16.81 -15.20 10.70
C GLU A 343 -17.83 -14.77 11.79
N LYS A 344 -18.59 -13.71 11.51
CA LYS A 344 -19.65 -13.09 12.35
C LYS A 344 -19.18 -12.47 13.64
N THR A 345 -17.87 -12.36 13.83
CA THR A 345 -17.31 -11.72 15.01
C THR A 345 -16.97 -10.27 14.71
N GLU A 346 -17.92 -9.40 15.03
CA GLU A 346 -17.75 -7.95 14.95
C GLU A 346 -16.35 -7.51 15.41
N ILE A 347 -15.70 -6.69 14.59
CA ILE A 347 -14.29 -6.31 14.70
C ILE A 347 -13.95 -5.74 16.07
N ILE A 348 -14.87 -5.06 16.74
CA ILE A 348 -14.64 -4.47 18.08
C ILE A 348 -14.45 -5.51 19.18
N LYS A 349 -14.87 -6.77 18.96
CA LYS A 349 -14.59 -7.89 19.88
C LYS A 349 -13.17 -8.39 19.72
N ALA A 350 -12.64 -8.38 18.49
CA ALA A 350 -11.30 -8.85 18.19
C ALA A 350 -10.26 -7.75 18.37
N HIS A 351 -10.52 -6.54 17.88
CA HIS A 351 -9.68 -5.35 17.93
C HIS A 351 -10.35 -4.27 18.79
N LEU A 352 -9.96 -4.24 20.06
CA LEU A 352 -10.64 -3.51 21.14
C LEU A 352 -10.53 -1.98 21.02
N LYS A 353 -9.65 -1.48 20.15
CA LYS A 353 -9.43 -0.05 19.88
C LYS A 353 -10.04 0.46 18.57
N PHE A 354 -10.66 -0.43 17.80
CA PHE A 354 -11.22 -0.09 16.49
C PHE A 354 -12.30 1.00 16.57
N ALA A 355 -13.27 0.89 17.49
CA ALA A 355 -14.36 1.86 17.59
C ALA A 355 -13.86 3.28 17.91
N GLU A 356 -12.99 3.41 18.91
CA GLU A 356 -12.40 4.70 19.31
C GLU A 356 -11.58 5.32 18.16
N TRP A 357 -10.89 4.48 17.38
CA TRP A 357 -10.18 4.90 16.17
C TRP A 357 -11.14 5.40 15.08
N ALA A 358 -12.15 4.60 14.71
CA ALA A 358 -13.08 4.93 13.64
C ALA A 358 -13.90 6.19 13.96
N GLU A 359 -14.50 6.25 15.16
CA GLU A 359 -15.36 7.36 15.60
C GLU A 359 -14.60 8.69 15.69
N SER A 360 -13.31 8.64 16.06
CA SER A 360 -12.42 9.81 16.12
C SER A 360 -11.88 10.25 14.76
N GLY A 361 -12.28 9.59 13.66
CA GLY A 361 -11.75 9.85 12.33
C GLY A 361 -10.27 9.48 12.18
N GLY A 362 -9.80 8.50 12.95
CA GLY A 362 -8.43 8.00 12.94
C GLY A 362 -7.43 8.79 13.78
N SER A 363 -7.89 9.74 14.60
CA SER A 363 -7.01 10.57 15.45
C SER A 363 -6.61 9.90 16.76
N LEU A 364 -7.43 8.98 17.28
CA LEU A 364 -7.12 8.14 18.43
C LEU A 364 -6.74 6.74 17.94
N TYR A 365 -5.80 6.10 18.64
CA TYR A 365 -5.35 4.72 18.34
C TYR A 365 -5.04 4.47 16.85
N PRO A 366 -4.18 5.27 16.19
CA PRO A 366 -3.82 5.06 14.78
C PRO A 366 -3.16 3.70 14.52
N ASP A 367 -2.73 3.04 15.59
CA ASP A 367 -2.08 1.75 15.72
C ASP A 367 -3.03 0.64 16.24
N TRP A 368 -4.36 0.86 16.24
CA TRP A 368 -5.37 -0.05 16.80
C TRP A 368 -5.24 -1.53 16.37
N TYR A 369 -4.69 -1.77 15.18
CA TYR A 369 -4.53 -3.09 14.56
C TYR A 369 -3.32 -3.88 15.10
N LYS A 370 -2.42 -3.23 15.85
CA LYS A 370 -1.21 -3.84 16.40
C LYS A 370 -1.53 -4.86 17.49
N ASN A 371 -0.67 -5.87 17.63
CA ASN A 371 -0.76 -6.87 18.71
C ASN A 371 -0.15 -6.33 20.01
N GLU A 372 -0.74 -5.27 20.55
CA GLU A 372 -0.34 -4.66 21.82
C GLU A 372 -1.25 -5.12 22.97
N SER A 373 -0.74 -4.99 24.19
CA SER A 373 -1.51 -5.33 25.39
C SER A 373 -2.79 -4.49 25.47
N GLY A 374 -3.95 -5.15 25.46
CA GLY A 374 -5.24 -4.50 25.51
C GLY A 374 -5.77 -3.97 24.16
N TYR A 375 -5.08 -4.24 23.05
CA TYR A 375 -5.56 -3.86 21.71
C TYR A 375 -6.31 -4.99 21.02
N ARG A 376 -5.95 -6.25 21.30
CA ARG A 376 -6.50 -7.40 20.58
C ARG A 376 -6.86 -8.56 21.49
N ASP A 377 -8.03 -9.15 21.26
CA ASP A 377 -8.42 -10.45 21.78
C ASP A 377 -8.20 -11.51 20.68
N ASN A 378 -7.12 -12.28 20.82
CA ASN A 378 -6.73 -13.29 19.84
C ASN A 378 -7.70 -14.48 19.75
N THR A 379 -8.66 -14.63 20.68
CA THR A 379 -9.65 -15.72 20.61
C THR A 379 -10.66 -15.54 19.49
N PHE A 380 -10.79 -14.30 18.99
CA PHE A 380 -11.70 -13.91 17.91
C PHE A 380 -10.99 -13.71 16.56
N ILE A 381 -9.67 -13.93 16.50
CA ILE A 381 -8.88 -13.76 15.27
C ILE A 381 -8.81 -15.08 14.52
N TYR A 382 -9.07 -15.08 13.22
CA TYR A 382 -8.88 -16.26 12.39
C TYR A 382 -7.41 -16.67 12.36
N GLN A 383 -7.16 -17.97 12.63
CA GLN A 383 -5.83 -18.54 12.61
C GLN A 383 -5.70 -19.44 11.38
N GLU A 384 -4.72 -19.12 10.52
CA GLU A 384 -4.34 -20.00 9.41
C GLU A 384 -3.93 -21.36 10.00
N GLN A 385 -4.63 -22.42 9.61
CA GLN A 385 -4.30 -23.75 10.08
C GLN A 385 -2.98 -24.20 9.42
N SER A 386 -1.93 -24.38 10.22
CA SER A 386 -0.67 -24.96 9.74
C SER A 386 -0.91 -26.37 9.24
N LYS A 387 -0.49 -26.66 8.00
CA LYS A 387 -0.50 -28.02 7.43
C LYS A 387 0.28 -29.03 8.27
#